data_AF-A0A3B9DTH3-F1
#
_entry.id   AF-A0A3B9DTH3-F1
#
_cell.length_a   1.000
_cell.length_b   1.000
_cell.length_c   1.000
_cell.angle_alpha   90.00
_cell.angle_beta   90.00
_cell.angle_gamma   90.00
#
_symmetry.space_group_name_H-M   'P 1'
#
loop_
_entity.id
_entity.type
_entity.pdbx_description
1 polymer ?
#
loop_
_entity_poly.entity_id
_entity_poly.type
_entity_poly.pdbx_seq_one_letter_code
_entity_poly.pdbx_strand_id
1 'polypeptide(L)'
;ARTLQVPGLSIIALLALFACAGPRVPVGFPDVEAEPVVEPDPGEPSIDIGLYTTGQEAEFALLLPQAQSALDAQDFEFAEARALEVEAEFGTVPGSAYALWIHARAAEGLGKPEEALDLVRRFRTYLTEKDERLPEMALLEGDALLTLGRTAEAVAAWLPAQDEPVSEESFSRVEGQVQDLTESELVELVDSGEGIVAPVLAEYAFRQYTSGAAGSARRSAARALDYGARGRAELLALAVLSGDVSEFFIKTRLGAILPTSGSPSLRQFADGIEEGIRVALEIFGQAGGIRAETELVIQDSGGDIIGARIAFSGMETSDVLGVIGPLQEGALAEVAAQVQGPLAVISPTSPVVPEGSTGVYSLSSADPGAARALARYAISSDLYTAVVIYPESTDGAYEARAFSEAFQSYGGLLLDEISYPTGAFFFEEQLRR
;
A
#
# COMPACT_ATOMS: atom_id res chain seq x y z
N ALA A 1 39.96 -62.23 12.53
CA ALA A 1 40.65 -61.91 13.79
C ALA A 1 39.79 -60.94 14.59
N ARG A 2 39.52 -61.29 15.86
CA ARG A 2 39.08 -60.46 17.01
C ARG A 2 38.06 -59.32 16.80
N THR A 3 36.83 -59.59 17.25
CA THR A 3 36.03 -58.86 18.26
C THR A 3 36.34 -57.39 18.58
N LEU A 4 35.29 -56.55 18.52
CA LEU A 4 34.74 -55.69 19.60
C LEU A 4 33.40 -55.10 19.08
N GLN A 5 32.25 -55.68 19.45
CA GLN A 5 31.34 -55.28 20.55
C GLN A 5 30.60 -53.94 20.33
N VAL A 6 29.27 -54.05 20.34
CA VAL A 6 28.18 -53.08 20.09
C VAL A 6 27.77 -52.38 21.43
N PRO A 7 26.60 -51.70 21.61
CA PRO A 7 25.97 -50.48 21.03
C PRO A 7 25.53 -49.42 22.10
N GLY A 8 25.05 -48.25 21.63
CA GLY A 8 23.70 -47.75 21.94
C GLY A 8 23.41 -46.81 23.14
N LEU A 9 22.31 -46.05 22.98
CA LEU A 9 21.38 -45.34 23.92
C LEU A 9 21.23 -43.85 23.51
N SER A 10 20.16 -43.39 22.81
CA SER A 10 18.70 -43.45 23.09
C SER A 10 18.35 -43.01 24.51
N ILE A 11 17.96 -41.73 24.65
CA ILE A 11 17.38 -41.18 25.87
C ILE A 11 15.86 -41.26 25.73
N ILE A 12 15.26 -42.14 26.52
CA ILE A 12 13.84 -42.21 26.83
C ILE A 12 13.69 -41.86 28.32
N ALA A 13 12.69 -41.05 28.64
CA ALA A 13 12.30 -40.65 29.99
C ALA A 13 11.85 -41.84 30.85
N LEU A 14 12.12 -41.79 32.17
CA LEU A 14 11.33 -42.54 33.14
C LEU A 14 11.32 -41.85 34.51
N LEU A 15 10.11 -41.63 35.03
CA LEU A 15 9.80 -41.33 36.42
C LEU A 15 10.37 -42.41 37.36
N ALA A 16 10.84 -42.01 38.54
CA ALA A 16 10.92 -42.89 39.70
C ALA A 16 10.60 -42.13 40.99
N LEU A 17 9.47 -42.52 41.61
CA LEU A 17 9.11 -42.28 43.00
C LEU A 17 10.20 -42.85 43.93
N PHE A 18 10.62 -42.06 44.92
CA PHE A 18 11.26 -42.57 46.13
C PHE A 18 10.46 -42.14 47.36
N ALA A 19 9.70 -43.07 47.90
CA ALA A 19 9.35 -43.10 49.31
C ALA A 19 10.41 -43.96 50.02
N CYS A 20 11.11 -43.41 51.01
CA CYS A 20 11.67 -44.19 52.12
C CYS A 20 12.01 -43.27 53.29
N ALA A 21 11.55 -43.69 54.46
CA ALA A 21 11.57 -43.00 55.74
C ALA A 21 12.98 -42.83 56.34
N GLY A 22 13.20 -41.70 57.00
CA GLY A 22 14.29 -41.44 57.93
C GLY A 22 13.75 -40.81 59.22
N PRO A 23 14.39 -41.00 60.38
CA PRO A 23 13.74 -40.89 61.69
C PRO A 23 13.53 -39.44 62.16
N ARG A 24 12.44 -39.28 62.90
CA ARG A 24 11.99 -38.08 63.62
C ARG A 24 13.09 -37.50 64.52
N VAL A 25 13.35 -36.21 64.36
CA VAL A 25 13.78 -35.31 65.44
C VAL A 25 12.68 -34.25 65.59
N PRO A 26 12.12 -34.02 66.79
CA PRO A 26 11.04 -33.07 66.96
C PRO A 26 11.65 -31.65 67.01
N VAL A 27 11.44 -30.88 65.95
CA VAL A 27 11.56 -29.42 66.00
C VAL A 27 10.15 -28.91 65.74
N GLY A 28 9.55 -28.31 66.77
CA GLY A 28 8.24 -27.67 66.66
C GLY A 28 8.33 -26.53 65.66
N PHE A 29 7.65 -26.67 64.53
CA PHE A 29 7.22 -25.55 63.73
C PHE A 29 5.95 -25.00 64.38
N PRO A 30 5.80 -23.67 64.54
CA PRO A 30 4.52 -23.10 64.91
C PRO A 30 3.52 -23.47 63.81
N ASP A 31 2.28 -23.77 64.21
CA ASP A 31 1.15 -23.92 63.30
C ASP A 31 1.12 -22.67 62.40
N VAL A 32 1.49 -22.84 61.13
CA VAL A 32 1.15 -21.86 60.09
C VAL A 32 -0.34 -22.07 59.90
N GLU A 33 -1.15 -21.21 60.54
CA GLU A 33 -2.57 -21.12 60.27
C GLU A 33 -2.72 -21.00 58.74
N ALA A 34 -3.32 -22.03 58.13
CA ALA A 34 -3.62 -22.00 56.71
C ALA A 34 -4.50 -20.78 56.46
N GLU A 35 -4.05 -19.88 55.58
CA GLU A 35 -4.82 -18.69 55.24
C GLU A 35 -6.23 -19.10 54.79
N PRO A 36 -7.27 -18.37 55.22
CA PRO A 36 -8.63 -18.69 54.83
C PRO A 36 -8.74 -18.58 53.31
N VAL A 37 -9.27 -19.65 52.73
CA VAL A 37 -9.55 -19.74 51.31
C VAL A 37 -10.86 -19.03 51.05
N VAL A 38 -10.83 -18.03 50.17
CA VAL A 38 -11.96 -17.14 49.88
C VAL A 38 -12.63 -17.59 48.57
N GLU A 39 -13.96 -17.57 48.54
CA GLU A 39 -14.76 -17.84 47.33
C GLU A 39 -14.80 -16.58 46.44
N PRO A 40 -14.80 -16.72 45.10
CA PRO A 40 -14.82 -15.60 44.15
C PRO A 40 -16.00 -14.64 44.40
N ASP A 41 -15.67 -13.36 44.59
CA ASP A 41 -16.65 -12.27 44.66
C ASP A 41 -17.29 -12.05 43.27
N PRO A 42 -18.63 -12.14 43.13
CA PRO A 42 -19.31 -12.02 41.84
C PRO A 42 -19.28 -10.62 41.20
N GLY A 43 -18.70 -9.61 41.83
CA GLY A 43 -18.70 -8.22 41.34
C GLY A 43 -17.63 -7.87 40.29
N GLU A 44 -16.45 -8.51 40.34
CA GLU A 44 -15.32 -8.15 39.47
C GLU A 44 -14.72 -9.38 38.76
N PRO A 45 -14.55 -9.35 37.43
CA PRO A 45 -14.12 -10.53 36.69
C PRO A 45 -12.68 -10.95 37.02
N SER A 46 -12.48 -12.26 37.21
CA SER A 46 -11.17 -12.89 37.31
C SER A 46 -10.77 -13.54 35.98
N ILE A 47 -9.46 -13.66 35.72
CA ILE A 47 -8.94 -14.31 34.51
C ILE A 47 -9.20 -15.82 34.54
N ASP A 48 -8.95 -16.42 35.71
CA ASP A 48 -9.09 -17.85 35.96
C ASP A 48 -10.20 -18.12 36.98
N ILE A 49 -10.84 -19.27 36.84
CA ILE A 49 -11.80 -19.76 37.84
C ILE A 49 -11.02 -20.54 38.89
N GLY A 50 -11.06 -20.08 40.14
CA GLY A 50 -10.39 -20.77 41.22
C GLY A 50 -10.64 -20.14 42.58
N LEU A 51 -10.01 -20.75 43.59
CA LEU A 51 -9.97 -20.21 44.94
C LEU A 51 -8.71 -19.36 45.10
N TYR A 52 -8.75 -18.40 46.02
CA TYR A 52 -7.64 -17.52 46.36
C TYR A 52 -7.53 -17.34 47.88
N THR A 53 -6.41 -16.80 48.36
CA THR A 53 -6.18 -16.50 49.78
C THR A 53 -6.26 -15.01 50.08
N THR A 54 -6.54 -14.66 51.34
CA THR A 54 -6.46 -13.26 51.81
C THR A 54 -5.10 -12.61 51.56
N GLY A 55 -4.00 -13.37 51.62
CA GLY A 55 -2.66 -12.87 51.29
C GLY A 55 -2.55 -12.49 49.81
N GLN A 56 -3.06 -13.33 48.90
CA GLN A 56 -3.09 -13.04 47.47
C GLN A 56 -3.93 -11.80 47.15
N GLU A 57 -5.08 -11.66 47.80
CA GLU A 57 -5.95 -10.49 47.66
C GLU A 57 -5.25 -9.19 48.12
N ALA A 58 -4.54 -9.24 49.25
CA ALA A 58 -3.80 -8.09 49.77
C ALA A 58 -2.62 -7.67 48.88
N GLU A 59 -1.92 -8.62 48.28
CA GLU A 59 -0.81 -8.36 47.36
C GLU A 59 -1.32 -7.83 46.01
N PHE A 60 -2.39 -8.43 45.46
CA PHE A 60 -3.08 -7.93 44.27
C PHE A 60 -3.54 -6.47 44.45
N ALA A 61 -4.11 -6.13 45.61
CA ALA A 61 -4.55 -4.77 45.94
C ALA A 61 -3.42 -3.73 45.97
N LEU A 62 -2.15 -4.17 46.02
CA LEU A 62 -0.97 -3.31 45.89
C LEU A 62 -0.41 -3.29 44.46
N LEU A 63 -0.42 -4.42 43.77
CA LEU A 63 0.18 -4.58 42.44
C LEU A 63 -0.62 -3.89 41.33
N LEU A 64 -1.95 -4.06 41.31
CA LEU A 64 -2.78 -3.50 40.23
C LEU A 64 -2.73 -1.96 40.19
N PRO A 65 -2.82 -1.23 41.33
CA PRO A 65 -2.64 0.22 41.32
C PRO A 65 -1.23 0.68 40.91
N GLN A 66 -0.18 -0.14 41.16
CA GLN A 66 1.17 0.17 40.67
C GLN A 66 1.24 0.07 39.15
N ALA A 67 0.65 -0.97 38.56
CA ALA A 67 0.56 -1.14 37.12
C ALA A 67 -0.20 0.04 36.47
N GLN A 68 -1.33 0.45 37.05
CA GLN A 68 -2.10 1.61 36.59
C GLN A 68 -1.30 2.91 36.71
N SER A 69 -0.64 3.14 37.86
CA SER A 69 0.16 4.35 38.07
C SER A 69 1.35 4.43 37.10
N ALA A 70 1.95 3.30 36.75
CA ALA A 70 3.01 3.22 35.76
C ALA A 70 2.50 3.57 34.36
N LEU A 71 1.33 3.03 33.98
CA LEU A 71 0.68 3.35 32.71
C LEU A 71 0.34 4.84 32.61
N ASP A 72 -0.22 5.43 33.67
CA ASP A 72 -0.55 6.86 33.74
C ASP A 72 0.73 7.74 33.65
N ALA A 73 1.86 7.22 34.14
CA ALA A 73 3.18 7.85 34.02
C ALA A 73 3.88 7.58 32.68
N GLN A 74 3.25 6.85 31.76
CA GLN A 74 3.81 6.41 30.48
C GLN A 74 5.07 5.52 30.62
N ASP A 75 5.25 4.88 31.77
CA ASP A 75 6.26 3.85 31.99
C ASP A 75 5.68 2.49 31.54
N PHE A 76 5.57 2.33 30.23
CA PHE A 76 4.89 1.19 29.62
C PHE A 76 5.60 -0.14 29.92
N GLU A 77 6.92 -0.14 30.04
CA GLU A 77 7.72 -1.32 30.35
C GLU A 77 7.43 -1.82 31.78
N PHE A 78 7.33 -0.90 32.74
CA PHE A 78 6.99 -1.25 34.12
C PHE A 78 5.50 -1.63 34.26
N ALA A 79 4.60 -0.94 33.54
CA ALA A 79 3.17 -1.27 33.50
C ALA A 79 2.94 -2.70 32.95
N GLU A 80 3.57 -3.04 31.83
CA GLU A 80 3.53 -4.38 31.23
C GLU A 80 4.05 -5.45 32.21
N ALA A 81 5.22 -5.21 32.83
CA ALA A 81 5.80 -6.16 33.77
C ALA A 81 4.87 -6.45 34.96
N ARG A 82 4.20 -5.43 35.50
CA ARG A 82 3.27 -5.59 36.63
C ARG A 82 1.95 -6.23 36.21
N ALA A 83 1.45 -5.92 35.02
CA ALA A 83 0.26 -6.58 34.49
C ALA A 83 0.50 -8.08 34.28
N LEU A 84 1.65 -8.46 33.69
CA LEU A 84 2.06 -9.86 33.52
C LEU A 84 2.19 -10.62 34.85
N GLU A 85 2.69 -9.98 35.90
CA GLU A 85 2.76 -10.55 37.25
C GLU A 85 1.35 -10.83 37.80
N VAL A 86 0.41 -9.89 37.62
CA VAL A 86 -1.00 -10.08 37.99
C VAL A 86 -1.62 -11.24 37.21
N GLU A 87 -1.40 -11.32 35.89
CA GLU A 87 -1.90 -12.41 35.06
C GLU A 87 -1.35 -13.78 35.48
N ALA A 88 -0.08 -13.86 35.85
CA ALA A 88 0.60 -15.12 36.17
C ALA A 88 0.29 -15.64 37.58
N GLU A 89 0.21 -14.76 38.57
CA GLU A 89 0.16 -15.14 39.98
C GLU A 89 -1.19 -14.89 40.66
N PHE A 90 -2.01 -14.00 40.08
CA PHE A 90 -3.25 -13.51 40.70
C PHE A 90 -4.48 -13.68 39.79
N GLY A 91 -4.39 -14.54 38.76
CA GLY A 91 -5.47 -14.76 37.80
C GLY A 91 -6.81 -15.22 38.41
N THR A 92 -6.81 -15.86 39.59
CA THR A 92 -8.03 -16.28 40.30
C THR A 92 -8.65 -15.21 41.19
N VAL A 93 -7.95 -14.08 41.43
CA VAL A 93 -8.42 -12.99 42.29
C VAL A 93 -9.44 -12.14 41.51
N PRO A 94 -10.60 -11.77 42.10
CA PRO A 94 -11.55 -10.84 41.49
C PRO A 94 -10.88 -9.53 41.05
N GLY A 95 -11.22 -9.05 39.86
CA GLY A 95 -10.64 -7.84 39.26
C GLY A 95 -9.33 -8.06 38.49
N SER A 96 -8.71 -9.24 38.60
CA SER A 96 -7.48 -9.58 37.86
C SER A 96 -7.60 -9.43 36.34
N ALA A 97 -8.80 -9.58 35.77
CA ALA A 97 -9.02 -9.37 34.34
C ALA A 97 -8.65 -7.94 33.90
N TYR A 98 -8.70 -6.95 34.79
CA TYR A 98 -8.29 -5.57 34.47
C TYR A 98 -6.78 -5.46 34.16
N ALA A 99 -5.95 -6.40 34.59
CA ALA A 99 -4.55 -6.45 34.18
C ALA A 99 -4.40 -6.58 32.66
N LEU A 100 -5.29 -7.31 31.99
CA LEU A 100 -5.30 -7.43 30.52
C LEU A 100 -5.48 -6.08 29.83
N TRP A 101 -6.31 -5.20 30.41
CA TRP A 101 -6.53 -3.86 29.89
C TRP A 101 -5.29 -2.97 30.05
N ILE A 102 -4.65 -3.00 31.22
CA ILE A 102 -3.41 -2.27 31.47
C ILE A 102 -2.30 -2.76 30.52
N HIS A 103 -2.20 -4.08 30.37
CA HIS A 103 -1.23 -4.72 29.49
C HIS A 103 -1.47 -4.32 28.02
N ALA A 104 -2.73 -4.33 27.56
CA ALA A 104 -3.06 -3.91 26.20
C ALA A 104 -2.60 -2.47 25.89
N ARG A 105 -2.85 -1.53 26.82
CA ARG A 105 -2.43 -0.13 26.68
C ARG A 105 -0.92 0.05 26.77
N ALA A 106 -0.24 -0.74 27.61
CA ALA A 106 1.21 -0.76 27.65
C ALA A 106 1.80 -1.28 26.33
N ALA A 107 1.25 -2.35 25.78
CA ALA A 107 1.64 -2.92 24.50
C ALA A 107 1.46 -1.91 23.35
N GLU A 108 0.39 -1.12 23.35
CA GLU A 108 0.20 0.01 22.43
C GLU A 108 1.34 1.04 22.54
N GLY A 109 1.62 1.51 23.77
CA GLY A 109 2.69 2.48 24.03
C GLY A 109 4.09 1.97 23.64
N LEU A 110 4.28 0.65 23.66
CA LEU A 110 5.51 -0.03 23.22
C LEU A 110 5.55 -0.32 21.71
N GLY A 111 4.50 -0.01 20.96
CA GLY A 111 4.42 -0.28 19.52
C GLY A 111 4.29 -1.77 19.19
N LYS A 112 3.59 -2.54 20.04
CA LYS A 112 3.31 -3.98 19.87
C LYS A 112 1.83 -4.21 19.50
N PRO A 113 1.40 -3.90 18.26
CA PRO A 113 -0.02 -3.89 17.90
C PRO A 113 -0.69 -5.27 17.91
N GLU A 114 0.03 -6.35 17.60
CA GLU A 114 -0.53 -7.72 17.65
C GLU A 114 -0.87 -8.12 19.10
N GLU A 115 0.02 -7.81 20.04
CA GLU A 115 -0.16 -8.10 21.46
C GLU A 115 -1.29 -7.25 22.06
N ALA A 116 -1.31 -5.94 21.76
CA ALA A 116 -2.40 -5.05 22.16
C ALA A 116 -3.76 -5.57 21.68
N LEU A 117 -3.86 -5.98 20.40
CA LEU A 117 -5.09 -6.47 19.81
C LEU A 117 -5.61 -7.76 20.48
N ASP A 118 -4.73 -8.73 20.74
CA ASP A 118 -5.11 -9.98 21.41
C ASP A 118 -5.62 -9.72 22.83
N LEU A 119 -4.90 -8.87 23.58
CA LEU A 119 -5.24 -8.52 24.95
C LEU A 119 -6.57 -7.76 25.06
N VAL A 120 -6.83 -6.78 24.18
CA VAL A 120 -8.12 -6.07 24.15
C VAL A 120 -9.27 -7.03 23.88
N ARG A 121 -9.12 -7.93 22.89
CA ARG A 121 -10.16 -8.91 22.54
C ARG A 121 -10.42 -9.89 23.67
N ARG A 122 -9.36 -10.35 24.34
CA ARG A 122 -9.46 -11.21 25.52
C ARG A 122 -10.16 -10.47 26.65
N PHE A 123 -9.78 -9.23 26.94
CA PHE A 123 -10.41 -8.41 27.98
C PHE A 123 -11.90 -8.17 27.71
N ARG A 124 -12.29 -7.95 26.44
CA ARG A 124 -13.68 -7.73 26.03
C ARG A 124 -14.62 -8.86 26.44
N THR A 125 -14.12 -10.09 26.50
CA THR A 125 -14.94 -11.26 26.91
C THR A 125 -15.42 -11.21 28.36
N TYR A 126 -14.79 -10.37 29.20
CA TYR A 126 -15.17 -10.18 30.60
C TYR A 126 -16.14 -9.02 30.82
N LEU A 127 -16.41 -8.21 29.80
CA LEU A 127 -17.23 -7.03 29.92
C LEU A 127 -18.68 -7.30 29.51
N THR A 128 -19.60 -6.57 30.14
CA THR A 128 -21.00 -6.54 29.71
C THR A 128 -21.18 -5.53 28.58
N GLU A 129 -22.24 -5.66 27.78
CA GLU A 129 -22.55 -4.76 26.65
C GLU A 129 -22.69 -3.28 27.02
N LYS A 130 -22.84 -2.95 28.31
CA LYS A 130 -22.99 -1.57 28.80
C LYS A 130 -21.81 -1.07 29.62
N ASP A 131 -20.67 -1.75 29.53
CA ASP A 131 -19.47 -1.34 30.25
C ASP A 131 -18.92 -0.02 29.69
N GLU A 132 -18.63 0.93 30.58
CA GLU A 132 -18.19 2.29 30.21
C GLU A 132 -16.84 2.31 29.49
N ARG A 133 -16.06 1.22 29.55
CA ARG A 133 -14.74 1.08 28.90
C ARG A 133 -14.84 0.65 27.43
N LEU A 134 -15.99 0.17 26.97
CA LEU A 134 -16.15 -0.32 25.59
C LEU A 134 -15.75 0.69 24.50
N PRO A 135 -16.07 2.00 24.61
CA PRO A 135 -15.63 2.98 23.62
C PRO A 135 -14.11 3.15 23.55
N GLU A 136 -13.42 3.18 24.69
CA GLU A 136 -11.96 3.31 24.73
C GLU A 136 -11.28 2.04 24.17
N MET A 137 -11.85 0.86 24.45
CA MET A 137 -11.40 -0.40 23.88
C MET A 137 -11.58 -0.45 22.36
N ALA A 138 -12.70 0.06 21.85
CA ALA A 138 -12.97 0.13 20.42
C ALA A 138 -11.92 1.00 19.70
N LEU A 139 -11.54 2.14 20.31
CA LEU A 139 -10.45 2.99 19.80
C LEU A 139 -9.13 2.24 19.74
N LEU A 140 -8.74 1.59 20.84
CA LEU A 140 -7.49 0.82 20.92
C LEU A 140 -7.45 -0.36 19.94
N GLU A 141 -8.55 -1.12 19.83
CA GLU A 141 -8.68 -2.22 18.88
C GLU A 141 -8.50 -1.73 17.44
N GLY A 142 -9.18 -0.65 17.06
CA GLY A 142 -9.06 -0.11 15.71
C GLY A 142 -7.69 0.51 15.42
N ASP A 143 -7.05 1.18 16.39
CA ASP A 143 -5.71 1.77 16.21
C ASP A 143 -4.64 0.66 16.03
N ALA A 144 -4.76 -0.44 16.77
CA ALA A 144 -3.92 -1.62 16.58
C ALA A 144 -4.15 -2.27 15.20
N LEU A 145 -5.40 -2.44 14.77
CA LEU A 145 -5.75 -2.98 13.46
C LEU A 145 -5.23 -2.10 12.32
N LEU A 146 -5.31 -0.77 12.45
CA LEU A 146 -4.80 0.17 11.47
C LEU A 146 -3.27 0.04 11.33
N THR A 147 -2.56 -0.06 12.46
CA THR A 147 -1.10 -0.24 12.46
C THR A 147 -0.68 -1.54 11.77
N LEU A 148 -1.53 -2.57 11.81
CA LEU A 148 -1.35 -3.85 11.12
C LEU A 148 -1.76 -3.81 9.63
N GLY A 149 -2.22 -2.67 9.12
CA GLY A 149 -2.68 -2.51 7.74
C GLY A 149 -4.07 -3.10 7.47
N ARG A 150 -4.87 -3.36 8.51
CA ARG A 150 -6.21 -3.95 8.41
C ARG A 150 -7.29 -2.87 8.47
N THR A 151 -7.26 -1.95 7.51
CA THR A 151 -8.05 -0.69 7.53
C THR A 151 -9.56 -0.91 7.64
N ALA A 152 -10.14 -1.86 6.90
CA ALA A 152 -11.58 -2.11 6.97
C ALA A 152 -12.03 -2.60 8.35
N GLU A 153 -11.25 -3.50 8.98
CA GLU A 153 -11.52 -3.97 10.33
C GLU A 153 -11.29 -2.88 11.37
N ALA A 154 -10.30 -2.01 11.18
CA ALA A 154 -10.09 -0.85 12.04
C ALA A 154 -11.30 0.09 12.03
N VAL A 155 -11.81 0.41 10.83
CA VAL A 155 -13.02 1.21 10.66
C VAL A 155 -14.19 0.55 11.36
N ALA A 156 -14.41 -0.76 11.14
CA ALA A 156 -15.48 -1.52 11.81
C ALA A 156 -15.36 -1.45 13.34
N ALA A 157 -14.16 -1.60 13.89
CA ALA A 157 -13.93 -1.56 15.34
C ALA A 157 -14.29 -0.21 15.96
N TRP A 158 -14.08 0.90 15.25
CA TRP A 158 -14.45 2.24 15.74
C TRP A 158 -15.95 2.55 15.62
N LEU A 159 -16.72 1.73 14.89
CA LEU A 159 -18.16 1.92 14.77
C LEU A 159 -18.84 1.52 16.09
N PRO A 160 -19.76 2.34 16.61
CA PRO A 160 -20.48 1.98 17.82
C PRO A 160 -21.47 0.85 17.55
N ALA A 161 -22.10 0.33 18.60
CA ALA A 161 -23.24 -0.57 18.43
C ALA A 161 -24.41 0.14 17.71
N GLN A 162 -25.36 -0.64 17.19
CA GLN A 162 -26.55 -0.10 16.54
C GLN A 162 -27.30 0.87 17.48
N ASP A 163 -27.70 2.03 16.96
CA ASP A 163 -28.43 3.10 17.67
C ASP A 163 -27.66 3.81 18.81
N GLU A 164 -26.35 3.56 18.95
CA GLU A 164 -25.49 4.33 19.87
C GLU A 164 -24.85 5.55 19.18
N PRO A 165 -24.70 6.67 19.90
CA PRO A 165 -24.03 7.85 19.36
C PRO A 165 -22.54 7.57 19.17
N VAL A 166 -22.02 8.06 18.05
CA VAL A 166 -20.62 7.91 17.68
C VAL A 166 -19.80 8.95 18.43
N SER A 167 -18.70 8.53 19.05
CA SER A 167 -17.79 9.46 19.71
C SER A 167 -17.13 10.40 18.68
N GLU A 168 -16.78 11.62 19.09
CA GLU A 168 -16.04 12.56 18.23
C GLU A 168 -14.70 11.97 17.74
N GLU A 169 -14.03 11.19 18.59
CA GLU A 169 -12.76 10.53 18.28
C GLU A 169 -12.93 9.43 17.23
N SER A 170 -13.94 8.56 17.40
CA SER A 170 -14.27 7.51 16.44
C SER A 170 -14.65 8.12 15.09
N PHE A 171 -15.46 9.18 15.10
CA PHE A 171 -15.87 9.89 13.88
C PHE A 171 -14.64 10.40 13.11
N SER A 172 -13.71 11.06 13.80
CA SER A 172 -12.48 11.61 13.21
C SER A 172 -11.60 10.51 12.60
N ARG A 173 -11.41 9.39 13.33
CA ARG A 173 -10.64 8.24 12.83
C ARG A 173 -11.26 7.64 11.57
N VAL A 174 -12.59 7.43 11.57
CA VAL A 174 -13.28 6.89 10.40
C VAL A 174 -13.21 7.85 9.21
N GLU A 175 -13.45 9.16 9.42
CA GLU A 175 -13.36 10.16 8.34
C GLU A 175 -11.96 10.17 7.70
N GLY A 176 -10.91 9.94 8.50
CA GLY A 176 -9.53 9.86 8.02
C GLY A 176 -9.20 8.62 7.19
N GLN A 177 -9.93 7.52 7.33
CA GLN A 177 -9.60 6.23 6.70
C GLN A 177 -10.58 5.79 5.61
N VAL A 178 -11.81 6.29 5.62
CA VAL A 178 -12.90 5.78 4.76
C VAL A 178 -12.61 5.87 3.26
N GLN A 179 -11.78 6.83 2.83
CA GLN A 179 -11.44 7.03 1.41
C GLN A 179 -10.56 5.93 0.83
N ASP A 180 -9.78 5.27 1.69
CA ASP A 180 -8.84 4.21 1.32
C ASP A 180 -9.51 2.84 1.22
N LEU A 181 -10.77 2.74 1.67
CA LEU A 181 -11.56 1.52 1.56
C LEU A 181 -11.97 1.23 0.12
N THR A 182 -11.99 -0.05 -0.22
CA THR A 182 -12.53 -0.57 -1.47
C THR A 182 -14.06 -0.54 -1.48
N GLU A 183 -14.66 -0.65 -2.67
CA GLU A 183 -16.11 -0.73 -2.79
C GLU A 183 -16.70 -1.95 -2.05
N SER A 184 -16.02 -3.11 -2.09
CA SER A 184 -16.44 -4.31 -1.37
C SER A 184 -16.43 -4.13 0.15
N GLU A 185 -15.39 -3.50 0.70
CA GLU A 185 -15.29 -3.25 2.15
C GLU A 185 -16.38 -2.27 2.61
N LEU A 186 -16.66 -1.23 1.82
CA LEU A 186 -17.75 -0.29 2.11
C LEU A 186 -19.12 -0.99 2.09
N VAL A 187 -19.34 -1.92 1.15
CA VAL A 187 -20.57 -2.72 1.10
C VAL A 187 -20.70 -3.59 2.36
N GLU A 188 -19.65 -4.30 2.74
CA GLU A 188 -19.65 -5.15 3.95
C GLU A 188 -19.97 -4.35 5.22
N LEU A 189 -19.36 -3.16 5.36
CA LEU A 189 -19.63 -2.26 6.49
C LEU A 189 -21.06 -1.73 6.51
N VAL A 190 -21.65 -1.44 5.34
CA VAL A 190 -23.04 -0.94 5.26
C VAL A 190 -24.05 -2.06 5.47
N ASP A 191 -23.76 -3.27 4.98
CA ASP A 191 -24.63 -4.44 5.08
C ASP A 191 -24.61 -5.09 6.47
N SER A 192 -23.51 -4.96 7.23
CA SER A 192 -23.44 -5.44 8.63
C SER A 192 -24.47 -4.77 9.53
N GLY A 193 -24.85 -3.52 9.22
CA GLY A 193 -25.79 -2.72 10.00
C GLY A 193 -25.23 -2.22 11.34
N GLU A 194 -23.95 -2.53 11.65
CA GLU A 194 -23.25 -2.07 12.83
C GLU A 194 -22.85 -0.60 12.67
N GLY A 195 -23.24 0.23 13.65
CA GLY A 195 -22.78 1.60 13.84
C GLY A 195 -22.59 2.43 12.57
N ILE A 196 -23.59 2.45 11.68
CA ILE A 196 -23.49 3.16 10.41
C ILE A 196 -23.19 4.64 10.69
N VAL A 197 -21.93 5.02 10.51
CA VAL A 197 -21.48 6.40 10.65
C VAL A 197 -21.63 7.13 9.33
N ALA A 198 -22.00 8.41 9.44
CA ALA A 198 -22.19 9.28 8.31
C ALA A 198 -21.02 9.30 7.29
N PRO A 199 -19.73 9.24 7.67
CA PRO A 199 -18.63 9.20 6.71
C PRO A 199 -18.62 7.93 5.83
N VAL A 200 -18.94 6.76 6.38
CA VAL A 200 -19.04 5.50 5.62
C VAL A 200 -20.18 5.58 4.61
N LEU A 201 -21.35 6.08 5.02
CA LEU A 201 -22.48 6.26 4.10
C LEU A 201 -22.20 7.29 3.01
N ALA A 202 -21.55 8.40 3.35
CA ALA A 202 -21.22 9.45 2.39
C ALA A 202 -20.24 8.96 1.32
N GLU A 203 -19.17 8.26 1.75
CA GLU A 203 -18.20 7.67 0.82
C GLU A 203 -18.85 6.57 -0.02
N TYR A 204 -19.64 5.67 0.60
CA TYR A 204 -20.37 4.64 -0.14
C TYR A 204 -21.36 5.24 -1.16
N ALA A 205 -22.08 6.31 -0.80
CA ALA A 205 -22.96 7.02 -1.71
C ALA A 205 -22.20 7.59 -2.92
N PHE A 206 -21.01 8.15 -2.69
CA PHE A 206 -20.14 8.66 -3.73
C PHE A 206 -19.66 7.54 -4.67
N ARG A 207 -19.21 6.39 -4.13
CA ARG A 207 -18.83 5.22 -4.94
C ARG A 207 -19.99 4.71 -5.78
N GLN A 208 -21.19 4.59 -5.20
CA GLN A 208 -22.41 4.24 -5.94
C GLN A 208 -22.75 5.24 -7.04
N TYR A 209 -22.54 6.53 -6.80
CA TYR A 209 -22.81 7.56 -7.82
C TYR A 209 -21.87 7.39 -9.01
N THR A 210 -20.58 7.21 -8.73
CA THR A 210 -19.54 7.05 -9.77
C THR A 210 -19.64 5.75 -10.55
N SER A 211 -20.19 4.69 -9.97
CA SER A 211 -20.51 3.44 -10.67
C SER A 211 -21.84 3.47 -11.44
N GLY A 212 -22.55 4.61 -11.45
CA GLY A 212 -23.78 4.82 -12.22
C GLY A 212 -25.07 4.42 -11.47
N ALA A 213 -24.99 4.02 -10.21
CA ALA A 213 -26.13 3.65 -9.37
C ALA A 213 -26.79 4.86 -8.68
N ALA A 214 -27.10 5.91 -9.45
CA ALA A 214 -27.53 7.22 -8.93
C ALA A 214 -28.74 7.17 -7.96
N GLY A 215 -29.69 6.26 -8.18
CA GLY A 215 -30.85 6.10 -7.29
C GLY A 215 -30.48 5.57 -5.91
N SER A 216 -29.57 4.61 -5.84
CA SER A 216 -29.04 4.07 -4.57
C SER A 216 -28.13 5.08 -3.89
N ALA A 217 -27.25 5.72 -4.66
CA ALA A 217 -26.35 6.78 -4.20
C ALA A 217 -27.10 7.88 -3.44
N ARG A 218 -28.20 8.40 -4.02
CA ARG A 218 -29.02 9.44 -3.37
C ARG A 218 -29.67 8.99 -2.07
N ARG A 219 -30.07 7.72 -1.94
CA ARG A 219 -30.62 7.18 -0.69
C ARG A 219 -29.54 7.08 0.38
N SER A 220 -28.37 6.57 0.02
CA SER A 220 -27.22 6.48 0.93
C SER A 220 -26.75 7.86 1.38
N ALA A 221 -26.70 8.85 0.48
CA ALA A 221 -26.36 10.23 0.81
C ALA A 221 -27.37 10.90 1.74
N ALA A 222 -28.68 10.71 1.50
CA ALA A 222 -29.71 11.22 2.41
C ALA A 222 -29.57 10.60 3.81
N ARG A 223 -29.34 9.29 3.89
CA ARG A 223 -29.06 8.62 5.17
C ARG A 223 -27.81 9.20 5.83
N ALA A 224 -26.74 9.50 5.10
CA ALA A 224 -25.54 10.10 5.69
C ALA A 224 -25.87 11.41 6.41
N LEU A 225 -26.69 12.28 5.80
CA LEU A 225 -27.14 13.53 6.41
C LEU A 225 -28.04 13.28 7.64
N ASP A 226 -28.96 12.32 7.57
CA ASP A 226 -29.83 11.95 8.71
C ASP A 226 -29.01 11.43 9.91
N TYR A 227 -27.88 10.77 9.64
CA TYR A 227 -26.93 10.29 10.63
C TYR A 227 -25.88 11.34 11.06
N GLY A 228 -26.12 12.61 10.75
CA GLY A 228 -25.30 13.73 11.24
C GLY A 228 -23.99 13.90 10.48
N ALA A 229 -23.96 13.65 9.17
CA ALA A 229 -22.81 13.99 8.33
C ALA A 229 -22.41 15.46 8.54
N ARG A 230 -21.11 15.67 8.66
CA ARG A 230 -20.44 16.96 8.84
C ARG A 230 -19.12 16.93 8.11
N GLY A 231 -18.48 18.08 7.93
CA GLY A 231 -17.15 18.14 7.32
C GLY A 231 -17.15 17.60 5.89
N ARG A 232 -16.22 16.69 5.56
CA ARG A 232 -16.13 16.13 4.20
C ARG A 232 -17.34 15.24 3.87
N ALA A 233 -17.83 14.49 4.85
CA ALA A 233 -18.96 13.58 4.67
C ALA A 233 -20.24 14.33 4.26
N GLU A 234 -20.50 15.50 4.85
CA GLU A 234 -21.64 16.35 4.49
C GLU A 234 -21.51 16.88 3.06
N LEU A 235 -20.34 17.43 2.70
CA LEU A 235 -20.09 17.98 1.37
C LEU A 235 -20.25 16.90 0.30
N LEU A 236 -19.73 15.69 0.54
CA LEU A 236 -19.92 14.53 -0.34
C LEU A 236 -21.39 14.15 -0.50
N ALA A 237 -22.13 14.03 0.61
CA ALA A 237 -23.53 13.66 0.57
C ALA A 237 -24.36 14.70 -0.21
N LEU A 238 -24.12 15.99 0.02
CA LEU A 238 -24.77 17.08 -0.70
C LEU A 238 -24.42 17.08 -2.19
N ALA A 239 -23.17 16.81 -2.55
CA ALA A 239 -22.70 16.68 -3.93
C ALA A 239 -23.37 15.52 -4.67
N VAL A 240 -23.52 14.36 -4.02
CA VAL A 240 -24.26 13.22 -4.59
C VAL A 240 -25.75 13.55 -4.78
N LEU A 241 -26.36 14.28 -3.84
CA LEU A 241 -27.75 14.70 -3.94
C LEU A 241 -27.98 15.73 -5.05
N SER A 242 -27.07 16.70 -5.20
CA SER A 242 -27.10 17.72 -6.26
C SER A 242 -26.79 17.14 -7.64
N GLY A 243 -26.03 16.03 -7.68
CA GLY A 243 -25.54 15.41 -8.91
C GLY A 243 -24.24 16.02 -9.44
N ASP A 244 -23.57 16.86 -8.66
CA ASP A 244 -22.27 17.44 -8.99
C ASP A 244 -21.23 16.98 -7.96
N VAL A 245 -20.50 15.92 -8.30
CA VAL A 245 -19.44 15.32 -7.47
C VAL A 245 -18.03 15.64 -7.99
N SER A 246 -17.93 16.53 -8.98
CA SER A 246 -16.70 16.76 -9.74
C SER A 246 -15.53 17.27 -8.90
N GLU A 247 -15.81 17.98 -7.81
CA GLU A 247 -14.82 18.48 -6.85
C GLU A 247 -14.09 17.35 -6.10
N PHE A 248 -14.72 16.18 -5.95
CA PHE A 248 -14.18 15.05 -5.19
C PHE A 248 -13.39 14.08 -6.04
N PHE A 249 -13.30 14.32 -7.36
CA PHE A 249 -12.53 13.47 -8.23
C PHE A 249 -11.03 13.71 -8.08
N ILE A 250 -10.28 12.61 -8.08
CA ILE A 250 -8.83 12.64 -8.16
C ILE A 250 -8.45 13.14 -9.56
N LYS A 251 -7.85 14.33 -9.61
CA LYS A 251 -7.33 14.90 -10.86
C LYS A 251 -5.95 14.33 -11.12
N THR A 252 -5.75 13.84 -12.34
CA THR A 252 -4.47 13.31 -12.79
C THR A 252 -3.97 14.18 -13.94
N ARG A 253 -2.67 14.53 -13.91
CA ARG A 253 -2.04 15.34 -14.95
C ARG A 253 -0.88 14.58 -15.57
N LEU A 254 -0.78 14.64 -16.89
CA LEU A 254 0.39 14.21 -17.64
C LEU A 254 1.02 15.40 -18.35
N GLY A 255 2.34 15.48 -18.31
CA GLY A 255 3.11 16.48 -19.04
C GLY A 255 3.48 15.99 -20.44
N ALA A 256 3.51 16.89 -21.41
CA ALA A 256 4.18 16.67 -22.69
C ALA A 256 5.09 17.85 -23.03
N ILE A 257 6.35 17.56 -23.33
CA ILE A 257 7.33 18.55 -23.82
C ILE A 257 7.50 18.35 -25.32
N LEU A 258 6.87 19.22 -26.09
CA LEU A 258 6.77 19.10 -27.54
C LEU A 258 7.24 20.40 -28.21
N PRO A 259 7.89 20.34 -29.39
CA PRO A 259 8.26 21.54 -30.13
C PRO A 259 7.06 22.11 -30.88
N THR A 260 6.17 22.80 -30.17
CA THR A 260 4.98 23.45 -30.74
C THR A 260 5.29 24.78 -31.43
N SER A 261 6.50 25.31 -31.23
CA SER A 261 7.06 26.41 -32.04
C SER A 261 8.37 26.00 -32.75
N GLY A 262 9.05 26.96 -33.41
CA GLY A 262 10.32 26.69 -34.10
C GLY A 262 10.17 26.21 -35.55
N SER A 263 10.86 25.12 -35.93
CA SER A 263 10.86 24.62 -37.32
C SER A 263 9.46 24.09 -37.73
N PRO A 264 8.94 24.43 -38.92
CA PRO A 264 7.67 23.88 -39.41
C PRO A 264 7.63 22.35 -39.47
N SER A 265 8.75 21.70 -39.82
CA SER A 265 8.84 20.24 -39.87
C SER A 265 8.75 19.60 -38.49
N LEU A 266 9.34 20.23 -37.47
CA LEU A 266 9.30 19.74 -36.10
C LEU A 266 7.90 19.92 -35.50
N ARG A 267 7.22 21.04 -35.80
CA ARG A 267 5.83 21.23 -35.39
C ARG A 267 4.91 20.18 -35.98
N GLN A 268 4.98 19.94 -37.29
CA GLN A 268 4.15 18.94 -37.94
C GLN A 268 4.35 17.54 -37.33
N PHE A 269 5.59 17.22 -36.96
CA PHE A 269 5.89 15.97 -36.28
C PHE A 269 5.34 15.93 -34.84
N ALA A 270 5.46 17.03 -34.11
CA ALA A 270 4.90 17.20 -32.77
C ALA A 270 3.38 17.09 -32.76
N ASP A 271 2.69 17.66 -33.76
CA ASP A 271 1.24 17.60 -33.91
C ASP A 271 0.75 16.15 -33.96
N GLY A 272 1.45 15.28 -34.71
CA GLY A 272 1.10 13.86 -34.79
C GLY A 272 1.33 13.10 -33.48
N ILE A 273 2.36 13.45 -32.71
CA ILE A 273 2.59 12.88 -31.38
C ILE A 273 1.53 13.38 -30.39
N GLU A 274 1.21 14.67 -30.41
CA GLU A 274 0.15 15.24 -29.59
C GLU A 274 -1.20 14.58 -29.87
N GLU A 275 -1.56 14.41 -31.15
CA GLU A 275 -2.77 13.71 -31.56
C GLU A 275 -2.80 12.28 -31.02
N GLY A 276 -1.69 11.53 -31.12
CA GLY A 276 -1.58 10.19 -30.56
C GLY A 276 -1.76 10.15 -29.04
N ILE A 277 -1.19 11.12 -28.30
CA ILE A 277 -1.38 11.25 -26.86
C ILE A 277 -2.86 11.52 -26.55
N ARG A 278 -3.50 12.43 -27.27
CA ARG A 278 -4.93 12.76 -27.08
C ARG A 278 -5.83 11.56 -27.33
N VAL A 279 -5.60 10.81 -28.41
CA VAL A 279 -6.34 9.57 -28.67
C VAL A 279 -6.15 8.55 -27.55
N ALA A 280 -4.93 8.40 -27.02
CA ALA A 280 -4.70 7.53 -25.86
C ALA A 280 -5.47 8.00 -24.62
N LEU A 281 -5.56 9.31 -24.37
CA LEU A 281 -6.35 9.87 -23.26
C LEU A 281 -7.87 9.73 -23.47
N GLU A 282 -8.34 9.78 -24.72
CA GLU A 282 -9.75 9.49 -25.05
C GLU A 282 -10.12 8.02 -24.76
N ILE A 283 -9.17 7.09 -24.89
CA ILE A 283 -9.42 5.66 -24.65
C ILE A 283 -9.18 5.28 -23.18
N PHE A 284 -8.10 5.79 -22.58
CA PHE A 284 -7.60 5.34 -21.28
C PHE A 284 -7.61 6.41 -20.18
N GLY A 285 -7.63 7.69 -20.58
CA GLY A 285 -7.59 8.84 -19.67
C GLY A 285 -8.97 9.33 -19.24
N GLN A 286 -10.05 8.64 -19.61
CA GLN A 286 -11.42 9.01 -19.27
C GLN A 286 -11.70 8.89 -17.78
N ALA A 287 -12.67 9.67 -17.31
CA ALA A 287 -13.13 9.58 -15.93
C ALA A 287 -13.63 8.15 -15.63
N GLY A 288 -13.24 7.63 -14.47
CA GLY A 288 -13.54 6.25 -14.08
C GLY A 288 -13.49 6.08 -12.57
N GLY A 289 -14.58 5.58 -12.00
CA GLY A 289 -14.76 5.55 -10.55
C GLY A 289 -14.57 6.97 -9.97
N ILE A 290 -13.62 7.11 -9.05
CA ILE A 290 -13.31 8.39 -8.39
C ILE A 290 -12.28 9.25 -9.14
N ARG A 291 -11.76 8.80 -10.29
CA ARG A 291 -10.77 9.54 -11.08
C ARG A 291 -11.47 10.46 -12.06
N ALA A 292 -11.02 11.71 -12.11
CA ALA A 292 -11.39 12.65 -13.15
C ALA A 292 -10.73 12.24 -14.48
N GLU A 293 -11.18 12.87 -15.57
CA GLU A 293 -10.46 12.81 -16.83
C GLU A 293 -9.03 13.35 -16.64
N THR A 294 -8.07 12.66 -17.25
CA THR A 294 -6.66 13.02 -17.17
C THR A 294 -6.38 14.26 -18.01
N GLU A 295 -5.80 15.27 -17.38
CA GLU A 295 -5.44 16.53 -18.03
C GLU A 295 -4.06 16.42 -18.68
N LEU A 296 -3.93 16.89 -19.91
CA LEU A 296 -2.66 17.00 -20.61
C LEU A 296 -2.11 18.43 -20.49
N VAL A 297 -0.97 18.57 -19.82
CA VAL A 297 -0.21 19.81 -19.72
C VAL A 297 0.86 19.79 -20.80
N ILE A 298 0.84 20.75 -21.73
CA ILE A 298 1.82 20.84 -22.81
C ILE A 298 2.77 22.02 -22.55
N GLN A 299 4.07 21.79 -22.65
CA GLN A 299 5.09 22.84 -22.64
C GLN A 299 5.87 22.82 -23.94
N ASP A 300 6.09 24.02 -24.48
CA ASP A 300 6.81 24.20 -25.74
C ASP A 300 8.32 24.17 -25.50
N SER A 301 9.03 23.29 -26.23
CA SER A 301 10.50 23.26 -26.21
C SER A 301 11.15 24.16 -27.27
N GLY A 302 10.39 24.77 -28.18
CA GLY A 302 10.92 25.56 -29.29
C GLY A 302 11.69 24.75 -30.34
N GLY A 303 11.82 23.44 -30.13
CA GLY A 303 12.67 22.57 -30.95
C GLY A 303 14.15 22.59 -30.55
N ASP A 304 14.50 23.14 -29.39
CA ASP A 304 15.89 23.29 -28.94
C ASP A 304 16.13 22.82 -27.50
N ILE A 305 17.41 22.67 -27.18
CA ILE A 305 17.91 22.11 -25.93
C ILE A 305 17.58 23.01 -24.73
N ILE A 306 17.71 24.33 -24.89
CA ILE A 306 17.47 25.30 -23.81
C ILE A 306 15.97 25.40 -23.54
N GLY A 307 15.16 25.45 -24.59
CA GLY A 307 13.71 25.41 -24.48
C GLY A 307 13.20 24.14 -23.79
N ALA A 308 13.76 22.97 -24.10
CA ALA A 308 13.41 21.72 -23.42
C ALA A 308 13.74 21.75 -21.91
N ARG A 309 14.88 22.33 -21.51
CA ARG A 309 15.23 22.53 -20.10
C ARG A 309 14.18 23.41 -19.39
N ILE A 310 13.84 24.56 -19.98
CA ILE A 310 12.87 25.50 -19.41
C ILE A 310 11.48 24.85 -19.31
N ALA A 311 11.05 24.15 -20.35
CA ALA A 311 9.80 23.41 -20.39
C ALA A 311 9.72 22.36 -19.27
N PHE A 312 10.81 21.63 -19.01
CA PHE A 312 10.86 20.62 -17.96
C PHE A 312 10.75 21.23 -16.56
N SER A 313 11.46 22.32 -16.27
CA SER A 313 11.28 23.04 -14.99
C SER A 313 9.84 23.53 -14.80
N GLY A 314 9.15 23.90 -15.89
CA GLY A 314 7.72 24.21 -15.87
C GLY A 314 6.84 23.02 -15.49
N MET A 315 7.20 21.81 -15.92
CA MET A 315 6.46 20.57 -15.60
C MET A 315 6.55 20.20 -14.12
N GLU A 316 7.72 20.35 -13.50
CA GLU A 316 7.89 20.05 -12.07
C GLU A 316 6.96 20.89 -11.18
N THR A 317 6.62 22.11 -11.62
CA THR A 317 5.68 22.98 -10.90
C THR A 317 4.20 22.69 -11.17
N SER A 318 3.90 21.79 -12.11
CA SER A 318 2.54 21.52 -12.59
C SER A 318 1.90 20.27 -11.98
N ASP A 319 2.60 19.58 -11.07
CA ASP A 319 2.16 18.35 -10.38
C ASP A 319 1.74 17.23 -11.36
N VAL A 320 2.58 16.99 -12.37
CA VAL A 320 2.37 15.94 -13.36
C VAL A 320 2.89 14.60 -12.86
N LEU A 321 2.18 13.51 -13.16
CA LEU A 321 2.61 12.15 -12.79
C LEU A 321 3.74 11.60 -13.67
N GLY A 322 3.94 12.20 -14.84
CA GLY A 322 4.94 11.77 -15.82
C GLY A 322 5.00 12.74 -16.99
N VAL A 323 6.08 12.65 -17.77
CA VAL A 323 6.34 13.53 -18.91
C VAL A 323 6.60 12.71 -20.18
N ILE A 324 5.91 13.06 -21.26
CA ILE A 324 6.14 12.54 -22.61
C ILE A 324 6.99 13.55 -23.39
N GLY A 325 8.06 13.08 -24.00
CA GLY A 325 9.10 13.92 -24.60
C GLY A 325 10.22 14.27 -23.61
N PRO A 326 11.22 15.07 -24.02
CA PRO A 326 11.34 15.73 -25.33
C PRO A 326 11.65 14.75 -26.46
N LEU A 327 11.57 15.21 -27.71
CA LEU A 327 11.67 14.37 -28.90
C LEU A 327 13.12 14.21 -29.40
N GLN A 328 13.95 15.23 -29.21
CA GLN A 328 15.32 15.28 -29.70
C GLN A 328 16.31 14.69 -28.69
N GLU A 329 17.37 14.04 -29.17
CA GLU A 329 18.42 13.42 -28.34
C GLU A 329 19.11 14.41 -27.39
N GLY A 330 19.62 15.54 -27.91
CA GLY A 330 20.27 16.54 -27.07
C GLY A 330 19.32 17.18 -26.04
N ALA A 331 18.02 17.27 -26.35
CA ALA A 331 17.02 17.77 -25.43
C ALA A 331 16.72 16.75 -24.33
N LEU A 332 16.62 15.46 -24.66
CA LEU A 332 16.41 14.39 -23.68
C LEU A 332 17.59 14.31 -22.71
N ALA A 333 18.82 14.42 -23.21
CA ALA A 333 20.01 14.42 -22.36
C ALA A 333 19.97 15.52 -21.30
N GLU A 334 19.55 16.73 -21.66
CA GLU A 334 19.43 17.83 -20.70
C GLU A 334 18.28 17.67 -19.71
N VAL A 335 17.16 17.11 -20.16
CA VAL A 335 16.03 16.80 -19.26
C VAL A 335 16.43 15.70 -18.28
N ALA A 336 17.07 14.63 -18.76
CA ALA A 336 17.51 13.51 -17.95
C ALA A 336 18.45 13.92 -16.80
N ALA A 337 19.31 14.91 -17.03
CA ALA A 337 20.19 15.47 -16.01
C ALA A 337 19.44 16.20 -14.87
N GLN A 338 18.16 16.53 -15.06
CA GLN A 338 17.33 17.25 -14.08
C GLN A 338 16.31 16.37 -13.38
N VAL A 339 15.99 15.19 -13.93
CA VAL A 339 15.00 14.28 -13.35
C VAL A 339 15.42 13.88 -11.94
N GLN A 340 14.52 14.11 -10.98
CA GLN A 340 14.67 13.73 -9.58
C GLN A 340 13.40 13.05 -9.07
N GLY A 341 13.55 12.17 -8.07
CA GLY A 341 12.42 11.52 -7.42
C GLY A 341 11.70 10.50 -8.33
N PRO A 342 10.39 10.28 -8.14
CA PRO A 342 9.63 9.23 -8.82
C PRO A 342 9.12 9.61 -10.22
N LEU A 343 9.45 10.79 -10.73
CA LEU A 343 8.91 11.28 -12.01
C LEU A 343 9.47 10.48 -13.18
N ALA A 344 8.58 9.93 -14.01
CA ALA A 344 8.96 9.21 -15.22
C ALA A 344 8.95 10.12 -16.45
N VAL A 345 10.01 10.07 -17.25
CA VAL A 345 10.15 10.77 -18.54
C VAL A 345 10.28 9.73 -19.64
N ILE A 346 9.41 9.79 -20.65
CA ILE A 346 9.43 8.86 -21.78
C ILE A 346 9.60 9.66 -23.07
N SER A 347 10.73 9.52 -23.75
CA SER A 347 10.90 10.07 -25.10
C SER A 347 10.36 9.12 -26.15
N PRO A 348 9.43 9.56 -27.02
CA PRO A 348 8.94 8.72 -28.11
C PRO A 348 9.99 8.44 -29.18
N THR A 349 10.95 9.34 -29.38
CA THR A 349 11.80 9.36 -30.59
C THR A 349 13.29 9.45 -30.36
N SER A 350 13.75 9.83 -29.16
CA SER A 350 15.17 9.95 -28.90
C SER A 350 15.81 8.56 -28.78
N PRO A 351 16.73 8.15 -29.66
CA PRO A 351 17.26 6.78 -29.67
C PRO A 351 18.18 6.45 -28.48
N VAL A 352 18.65 7.48 -27.77
CA VAL A 352 19.68 7.34 -26.73
C VAL A 352 19.15 7.89 -25.41
N VAL A 353 19.10 7.02 -24.41
CA VAL A 353 18.91 7.42 -23.00
C VAL A 353 20.30 7.55 -22.36
N PRO A 354 20.62 8.68 -21.69
CA PRO A 354 21.93 8.84 -21.05
C PRO A 354 22.18 7.76 -19.99
N GLU A 355 23.39 7.21 -19.97
CA GLU A 355 23.78 6.15 -19.04
C GLU A 355 23.65 6.61 -17.58
N GLY A 356 23.08 5.76 -16.73
CA GLY A 356 22.86 6.07 -15.31
C GLY A 356 21.64 6.95 -15.01
N SER A 357 20.87 7.34 -16.03
CA SER A 357 19.60 8.05 -15.83
C SER A 357 18.59 7.15 -15.13
N THR A 358 17.96 7.66 -14.07
CA THR A 358 16.86 6.98 -13.38
C THR A 358 15.54 7.65 -13.75
N GLY A 359 14.50 6.87 -14.00
CA GLY A 359 13.18 7.41 -14.40
C GLY A 359 13.10 7.95 -15.84
N VAL A 360 14.13 7.76 -16.67
CA VAL A 360 14.13 8.20 -18.08
C VAL A 360 14.14 7.00 -19.02
N TYR A 361 13.24 7.02 -19.99
CA TYR A 361 13.03 5.93 -20.93
C TYR A 361 12.91 6.46 -22.36
N SER A 362 13.18 5.58 -23.33
CA SER A 362 12.90 5.85 -24.73
C SER A 362 12.08 4.72 -25.36
N LEU A 363 11.18 5.10 -26.27
CA LEU A 363 10.46 4.18 -27.16
C LEU A 363 11.16 4.01 -28.51
N SER A 364 12.18 4.81 -28.77
CA SER A 364 13.02 4.72 -29.96
C SER A 364 14.25 3.90 -29.62
N SER A 365 14.33 2.72 -30.19
CA SER A 365 15.50 1.86 -30.13
C SER A 365 15.55 1.04 -31.42
N ALA A 366 16.74 0.55 -31.77
CA ALA A 366 16.87 -0.44 -32.82
C ALA A 366 15.87 -1.60 -32.66
N ASP A 367 15.20 -1.98 -33.76
CA ASP A 367 14.30 -3.13 -33.82
C ASP A 367 14.93 -4.27 -34.66
N PRO A 368 15.84 -5.06 -34.07
CA PRO A 368 16.40 -6.21 -34.77
C PRO A 368 15.34 -7.30 -35.04
N GLY A 369 14.15 -7.24 -34.40
CA GLY A 369 13.03 -8.13 -34.68
C GLY A 369 12.44 -7.84 -36.05
N ALA A 370 12.11 -6.58 -36.32
CA ALA A 370 11.65 -6.11 -37.62
C ALA A 370 12.66 -6.40 -38.73
N ALA A 371 13.96 -6.15 -38.49
CA ALA A 371 15.03 -6.46 -39.43
C ALA A 371 15.06 -7.95 -39.82
N ARG A 372 14.96 -8.86 -38.84
CA ARG A 372 14.89 -10.32 -39.10
C ARG A 372 13.60 -10.74 -39.78
N ALA A 373 12.48 -10.09 -39.46
CA ALA A 373 11.20 -10.35 -40.12
C ALA A 373 11.24 -9.94 -41.60
N LEU A 374 11.87 -8.82 -41.93
CA LEU A 374 12.10 -8.37 -43.31
C LEU A 374 12.97 -9.36 -44.10
N ALA A 375 14.03 -9.89 -43.48
CA ALA A 375 14.88 -10.92 -44.09
C ALA A 375 14.08 -12.19 -44.41
N ARG A 376 13.22 -12.64 -43.49
CA ARG A 376 12.33 -13.78 -43.70
C ARG A 376 11.33 -13.52 -44.83
N TYR A 377 10.74 -12.33 -44.84
CA TYR A 377 9.80 -11.91 -45.87
C TYR A 377 10.43 -11.96 -47.26
N ALA A 378 11.66 -11.43 -47.41
CA ALA A 378 12.39 -11.46 -48.68
C ALA A 378 12.55 -12.89 -49.22
N ILE A 379 12.99 -13.83 -48.38
CA ILE A 379 13.17 -15.24 -48.76
C ILE A 379 11.83 -15.90 -49.10
N SER A 380 10.78 -15.64 -48.31
CA SER A 380 9.44 -16.17 -48.60
C SER A 380 8.82 -15.60 -49.88
N SER A 381 9.37 -14.49 -50.39
CA SER A 381 8.98 -13.84 -51.63
C SER A 381 9.92 -14.17 -52.79
N ASP A 382 10.71 -15.24 -52.67
CA ASP A 382 11.70 -15.70 -53.65
C ASP A 382 12.80 -14.66 -53.99
N LEU A 383 13.08 -13.73 -53.08
CA LEU A 383 14.18 -12.76 -53.19
C LEU A 383 15.42 -13.31 -52.47
N TYR A 384 16.37 -13.84 -53.25
CA TYR A 384 17.56 -14.50 -52.71
C TYR A 384 18.83 -13.64 -52.78
N THR A 385 18.74 -12.42 -53.29
CA THR A 385 19.87 -11.47 -53.33
C THR A 385 19.43 -10.13 -52.80
N ALA A 386 20.25 -9.52 -51.95
CA ALA A 386 19.96 -8.20 -51.38
C ALA A 386 21.21 -7.33 -51.27
N VAL A 387 21.00 -6.02 -51.33
CA VAL A 387 21.94 -4.99 -50.88
C VAL A 387 21.30 -4.31 -49.68
N VAL A 388 22.05 -4.17 -48.59
CA VAL A 388 21.56 -3.50 -47.37
C VAL A 388 22.08 -2.07 -47.38
N ILE A 389 21.17 -1.10 -47.33
CA ILE A 389 21.51 0.32 -47.24
C ILE A 389 21.00 0.82 -45.88
N TYR A 390 21.88 1.37 -45.05
CA TYR A 390 21.55 1.71 -43.66
C TYR A 390 22.22 3.01 -43.19
N PRO A 391 21.62 3.74 -42.24
CA PRO A 391 22.20 4.97 -41.72
C PRO A 391 23.41 4.68 -40.84
N GLU A 392 24.42 5.55 -40.89
CA GLU A 392 25.60 5.57 -40.02
C GLU A 392 25.21 6.00 -38.60
N SER A 393 24.56 5.06 -37.90
CA SER A 393 24.13 5.15 -36.51
C SER A 393 24.30 3.79 -35.84
N THR A 394 24.41 3.77 -34.51
CA THR A 394 24.52 2.52 -33.74
C THR A 394 23.32 1.61 -33.99
N ASP A 395 22.12 2.17 -34.01
CA ASP A 395 20.87 1.44 -34.24
C ASP A 395 20.79 0.92 -35.67
N GLY A 396 21.05 1.77 -36.67
CA GLY A 396 21.05 1.36 -38.08
C GLY A 396 22.05 0.26 -38.38
N ALA A 397 23.25 0.31 -37.78
CA ALA A 397 24.24 -0.75 -37.91
C ALA A 397 23.81 -2.05 -37.22
N TYR A 398 23.13 -1.96 -36.08
CA TYR A 398 22.62 -3.13 -35.37
C TYR A 398 21.47 -3.81 -36.13
N GLU A 399 20.55 -3.04 -36.70
CA GLU A 399 19.46 -3.53 -37.55
C GLU A 399 19.97 -4.13 -38.87
N ALA A 400 20.91 -3.44 -39.54
CA ALA A 400 21.55 -3.93 -40.75
C ALA A 400 22.19 -5.30 -40.51
N ARG A 401 22.96 -5.42 -39.43
CA ARG A 401 23.55 -6.70 -39.01
C ARG A 401 22.51 -7.76 -38.73
N ALA A 402 21.43 -7.43 -38.02
CA ALA A 402 20.36 -8.37 -37.70
C ALA A 402 19.62 -8.88 -38.96
N PHE A 403 19.37 -8.01 -39.94
CA PHE A 403 18.87 -8.39 -41.25
C PHE A 403 19.88 -9.30 -41.96
N SER A 404 21.14 -8.88 -42.03
CA SER A 404 22.20 -9.55 -42.78
C SER A 404 22.42 -11.00 -42.31
N GLU A 405 22.55 -11.20 -41.00
CA GLU A 405 22.70 -12.52 -40.39
C GLU A 405 21.49 -13.42 -40.67
N ALA A 406 20.27 -12.88 -40.54
CA ALA A 406 19.05 -13.65 -40.77
C ALA A 406 18.87 -14.02 -42.26
N PHE A 407 19.07 -13.07 -43.16
CA PHE A 407 18.90 -13.28 -44.60
C PHE A 407 19.85 -14.36 -45.12
N GLN A 408 21.12 -14.30 -44.69
CA GLN A 408 22.10 -15.33 -45.02
C GLN A 408 21.76 -16.70 -44.41
N SER A 409 21.28 -16.74 -43.17
CA SER A 409 20.89 -18.00 -42.51
C SER A 409 19.74 -18.73 -43.23
N TYR A 410 18.88 -17.99 -43.93
CA TYR A 410 17.78 -18.51 -44.72
C TYR A 410 18.16 -18.84 -46.18
N GLY A 411 19.46 -18.74 -46.53
CA GLY A 411 19.97 -19.05 -47.86
C GLY A 411 20.01 -17.88 -48.83
N GLY A 412 19.78 -16.65 -48.37
CA GLY A 412 19.98 -15.43 -49.14
C GLY A 412 21.45 -15.07 -49.28
N LEU A 413 21.78 -14.35 -50.35
CA LEU A 413 23.11 -13.83 -50.65
C LEU A 413 23.10 -12.30 -50.53
N LEU A 414 23.94 -11.76 -49.64
CA LEU A 414 24.21 -10.32 -49.63
C LEU A 414 25.23 -9.97 -50.70
N LEU A 415 24.88 -9.01 -51.54
CA LEU A 415 25.76 -8.48 -52.57
C LEU A 415 26.62 -7.34 -52.03
N ASP A 416 26.05 -6.48 -51.19
CA ASP A 416 26.78 -5.40 -50.52
C ASP A 416 26.03 -4.92 -49.25
N GLU A 417 26.75 -4.21 -48.39
CA GLU A 417 26.24 -3.53 -47.19
C GLU A 417 26.83 -2.11 -47.15
N ILE A 418 25.96 -1.10 -47.37
CA ILE A 418 26.35 0.27 -47.68
C ILE A 418 25.77 1.21 -46.61
N SER A 419 26.67 1.89 -45.91
CA SER A 419 26.29 2.92 -44.95
C SER A 419 26.06 4.28 -45.64
N TYR A 420 25.20 5.11 -45.05
CA TYR A 420 25.05 6.51 -45.46
C TYR A 420 25.00 7.45 -44.24
N PRO A 421 25.49 8.70 -44.37
CA PRO A 421 25.44 9.66 -43.27
C PRO A 421 24.02 9.91 -42.76
N THR A 422 23.83 9.86 -41.44
CA THR A 422 22.53 10.14 -40.81
C THR A 422 22.04 11.54 -41.21
N GLY A 423 20.78 11.62 -41.68
CA GLY A 423 20.19 12.86 -42.20
C GLY A 423 20.46 13.16 -43.68
N ALA A 424 21.08 12.24 -44.43
CA ALA A 424 21.21 12.36 -45.88
C ALA A 424 19.84 12.28 -46.59
N PHE A 425 19.63 13.15 -47.58
CA PHE A 425 18.44 13.14 -48.46
C PHE A 425 18.77 12.69 -49.89
N PHE A 426 20.04 12.47 -50.20
CA PHE A 426 20.53 12.06 -51.52
C PHE A 426 21.39 10.79 -51.38
N PHE A 427 21.09 9.78 -52.20
CA PHE A 427 21.69 8.43 -52.11
C PHE A 427 22.37 7.98 -53.42
N GLU A 428 22.65 8.92 -54.34
CA GLU A 428 23.16 8.58 -55.68
C GLU A 428 24.49 7.83 -55.65
N GLU A 429 25.37 8.11 -54.68
CA GLU A 429 26.65 7.42 -54.55
C GLU A 429 26.47 5.98 -54.07
N GLN A 430 25.55 5.78 -53.13
CA GLN A 430 25.20 4.46 -52.59
C GLN A 430 24.51 3.60 -53.64
N LEU A 431 23.64 4.18 -54.46
CA LEU A 431 22.92 3.48 -55.52
C LEU A 431 23.76 3.18 -56.78
N ARG A 432 24.93 3.81 -56.92
CA ARG A 432 25.85 3.58 -58.05
C ARG A 432 26.85 2.44 -57.80
N ARG A 433 27.09 2.11 -56.53
CA ARG A 433 27.86 0.93 -56.11
C ARG A 433 27.02 -0.33 -56.34
#